data_AF-I0YSW8-F1
#
_entry.id   AF-I0YSW8-F1
#
_cell.length_a   1.000
_cell.length_b   1.000
_cell.length_c   1.000
_cell.angle_alpha   90.00
_cell.angle_beta   90.00
_cell.angle_gamma   90.00
#
_symmetry.space_group_name_H-M   'P 1'
#
loop_
_entity.id
_entity.type
_entity.pdbx_description
1 polymer ?
#
loop_
_entity_poly.entity_id
_entity_poly.type
_entity_poly.pdbx_seq_one_letter_code
_entity_poly.pdbx_strand_id
1 'polypeptide(L)'
;MGCLAAGYNSAKYFYFAGLALTAVLTWVLRDYASPALGHIGPLRDCLVITDSVLKATCVGKGVVLRISFGNFIFFAAHLLLLLCVSKEADLRRFFHTGLLPLQGIAWVGIIIACFAMPNHVFSVYGQIARVLSGFFLIIQIILLLGFIYAINEYLIDKDHASHKVALVGATVSMYACGLVIIGFMYHFYAPTASCSLNIFFITWTLIMGIAYSIFSVTPYRSKAAGLLTSATVFIYTAVVLFNALSSEPPGRCVLTAGNVSNGLQIFFFFLGLAIMLISVMTSSQEAASFRLGSGSSSDGDLPYRADFFHLIFMLASAYIAMVFTTWNLEGVSGRQTGDKGWVSVWVKIVSQWVSVLLYSWSMAAPVILKDREFV
;
A
#
# COMPACT_ATOMS: atom_id res chain seq x y z
N MET A 1 6.06 8.66 -31.64
CA MET A 1 5.20 8.62 -30.45
C MET A 1 4.39 7.32 -30.27
N GLY A 2 3.64 6.82 -31.26
CA GLY A 2 2.74 5.65 -31.08
C GLY A 2 3.40 4.34 -30.61
N CYS A 3 4.56 3.96 -31.17
CA CYS A 3 5.27 2.72 -30.79
C CYS A 3 5.88 2.78 -29.38
N LEU A 4 6.39 3.95 -28.98
CA LEU A 4 6.94 4.18 -27.63
C LEU A 4 5.85 4.09 -26.56
N ALA A 5 4.73 4.78 -26.78
CA ALA A 5 3.58 4.73 -25.86
C ALA A 5 3.03 3.30 -25.72
N ALA A 6 2.97 2.54 -26.81
CA ALA A 6 2.58 1.13 -26.79
C ALA A 6 3.54 0.28 -25.92
N GLY A 7 4.86 0.43 -26.10
CA GLY A 7 5.86 -0.29 -25.30
C GLY A 7 5.79 0.02 -23.80
N TYR A 8 5.59 1.29 -23.43
CA TYR A 8 5.41 1.69 -22.03
C TYR A 8 4.10 1.17 -21.43
N ASN A 9 3.02 1.12 -22.21
CA ASN A 9 1.76 0.53 -21.76
C ASN A 9 1.89 -0.99 -21.58
N SER A 10 2.52 -1.70 -22.52
CA SER A 10 2.81 -3.12 -22.38
C SER A 10 3.66 -3.41 -21.13
N ALA A 11 4.67 -2.58 -20.85
CA ALA A 11 5.48 -2.68 -19.65
C ALA A 11 4.63 -2.52 -18.36
N LYS A 12 3.74 -1.51 -18.29
CA LYS A 12 2.83 -1.33 -17.15
C LYS A 12 2.03 -2.60 -16.85
N TYR A 13 1.38 -3.15 -17.87
CA TYR A 13 0.59 -4.37 -17.72
C TYR A 13 1.45 -5.57 -17.33
N PHE A 14 2.63 -5.72 -17.91
CA PHE A 14 3.54 -6.83 -17.60
C PHE A 14 3.96 -6.83 -16.12
N TYR A 15 4.49 -5.72 -15.62
CA TYR A 15 4.94 -5.64 -14.22
C TYR A 15 3.78 -5.74 -13.23
N PHE A 16 2.64 -5.11 -13.55
CA PHE A 16 1.45 -5.20 -12.73
C PHE A 16 0.90 -6.63 -12.66
N ALA A 17 0.64 -7.25 -13.82
CA ALA A 17 0.11 -8.60 -13.87
C ALA A 17 1.07 -9.60 -13.21
N GLY A 18 2.37 -9.42 -13.40
CA GLY A 18 3.39 -10.22 -12.70
C GLY A 18 3.34 -10.05 -11.19
N LEU A 19 3.22 -8.82 -10.67
CA LEU A 19 3.14 -8.58 -9.22
C LEU A 19 1.83 -9.13 -8.64
N ALA A 20 0.70 -8.94 -9.33
CA ALA A 20 -0.58 -9.49 -8.93
C ALA A 20 -0.56 -11.03 -8.92
N LEU A 21 0.02 -11.65 -9.95
CA LEU A 21 0.19 -13.11 -10.05
C LEU A 21 1.09 -13.64 -8.92
N THR A 22 2.22 -12.98 -8.64
CA THR A 22 3.08 -13.38 -7.52
C THR A 22 2.41 -13.17 -6.17
N ALA A 23 1.54 -12.16 -6.01
CA ALA A 23 0.75 -11.98 -4.79
C ALA A 23 -0.29 -13.09 -4.60
N VAL A 24 -1.02 -13.48 -5.66
CA VAL A 24 -1.96 -14.62 -5.63
C VAL A 24 -1.22 -15.93 -5.36
N LEU A 25 -0.09 -16.16 -6.03
CA LEU A 25 0.75 -17.32 -5.80
C LEU A 25 1.27 -17.36 -4.35
N THR A 26 1.71 -16.22 -3.83
CA THR A 26 2.16 -16.10 -2.44
C THR A 26 1.06 -16.46 -1.46
N TRP A 27 -0.17 -15.99 -1.69
CA TRP A 27 -1.33 -16.34 -0.87
C TRP A 27 -1.61 -17.85 -0.89
N VAL A 28 -1.68 -18.44 -2.09
CA VAL A 28 -1.91 -19.89 -2.24
C VAL A 28 -0.80 -20.69 -1.56
N LEU A 29 0.47 -20.34 -1.78
CA LEU A 29 1.57 -21.08 -1.17
C LEU A 29 1.66 -20.89 0.34
N ARG A 30 1.30 -19.72 0.86
CA ARG A 30 1.24 -19.48 2.32
C ARG A 30 0.27 -20.44 3.01
N ASP A 31 -0.91 -20.64 2.43
CA ASP A 31 -1.99 -21.40 3.07
C ASP A 31 -1.87 -22.91 2.81
N TYR A 32 -1.35 -23.33 1.64
CA TYR A 32 -1.39 -24.73 1.22
C TYR A 32 -0.03 -25.42 1.06
N ALA A 33 1.09 -24.69 1.03
CA ALA A 33 2.37 -25.31 0.66
C ALA A 33 3.13 -25.94 1.83
N SER A 34 2.60 -25.91 3.05
CA SER A 34 3.25 -26.51 4.24
C SER A 34 3.68 -27.97 4.04
N PRO A 35 2.85 -28.89 3.48
CA PRO A 35 3.23 -30.28 3.26
C PRO A 35 4.35 -30.46 2.21
N ALA A 36 4.38 -29.60 1.19
CA ALA A 36 5.31 -29.75 0.05
C ALA A 36 6.65 -29.03 0.28
N LEU A 37 6.61 -27.79 0.82
CA LEU A 37 7.79 -26.92 0.94
C LEU A 37 8.50 -27.05 2.28
N GLY A 38 7.90 -27.69 3.29
CA GLY A 38 8.54 -27.91 4.59
C GLY A 38 9.84 -28.72 4.52
N HIS A 39 10.05 -29.50 3.46
CA HIS A 39 11.23 -30.34 3.26
C HIS A 39 12.42 -29.62 2.61
N ILE A 40 12.20 -28.41 2.07
CA ILE A 40 13.24 -27.59 1.44
C ILE A 40 14.21 -27.11 2.52
N GLY A 41 15.52 -27.20 2.25
CA GLY A 41 16.60 -27.04 3.24
C GLY A 41 16.38 -25.90 4.26
N PRO A 42 16.30 -24.63 3.82
CA PRO A 42 16.10 -23.51 4.75
C PRO A 42 14.75 -23.51 5.51
N LEU A 43 13.72 -24.22 5.05
CA LEU A 43 12.43 -24.30 5.75
C LEU A 43 12.37 -25.47 6.74
N ARG A 44 13.41 -26.32 6.80
CA ARG A 44 13.49 -27.44 7.74
C ARG A 44 13.53 -27.00 9.21
N ASP A 45 14.03 -25.80 9.49
CA ASP A 45 14.05 -25.24 10.84
C ASP A 45 12.62 -25.13 11.43
N CYS A 46 11.60 -24.94 10.58
CA CYS A 46 10.20 -24.94 10.99
C CYS A 46 9.66 -26.35 11.35
N LEU A 47 10.34 -27.43 10.94
CA LEU A 47 9.91 -28.82 11.22
C LEU A 47 10.19 -29.25 12.66
N VAL A 48 11.04 -28.51 13.39
CA VAL A 48 11.33 -28.76 14.82
C VAL A 48 10.09 -28.49 15.68
N ILE A 49 9.14 -27.70 15.17
CA ILE A 49 7.89 -27.35 15.85
C ILE A 49 6.95 -28.56 15.83
N THR A 50 6.55 -29.01 17.02
CA THR A 50 5.64 -30.17 17.20
C THR A 50 4.18 -29.81 16.92
N ASP A 51 3.79 -28.56 17.14
CA ASP A 51 2.44 -28.07 16.85
C ASP A 51 2.24 -27.87 15.34
N SER A 52 1.24 -28.55 14.77
CA SER A 52 0.98 -28.56 13.34
C SER A 52 0.55 -27.19 12.79
N VAL A 53 -0.16 -26.40 13.59
CA VAL A 53 -0.65 -25.06 13.22
C VAL A 53 0.51 -24.06 13.21
N LEU A 54 1.34 -24.08 14.24
CA LEU A 54 2.50 -23.21 14.33
C LEU A 54 3.56 -23.56 13.28
N LYS A 55 3.74 -24.86 12.99
CA LYS A 55 4.58 -25.34 11.88
C LYS A 55 4.09 -24.81 10.54
N ALA A 56 2.79 -24.93 10.23
CA ALA A 56 2.23 -24.40 8.99
C ALA A 56 2.39 -22.88 8.89
N THR A 57 2.18 -22.17 10.00
CA THR A 57 2.37 -20.71 10.08
C THR A 57 3.83 -20.30 9.82
N CYS A 58 4.80 -21.03 10.41
CA CYS A 58 6.23 -20.80 10.20
C CYS A 58 6.62 -20.97 8.73
N VAL A 59 6.23 -22.09 8.11
CA VAL A 59 6.50 -22.36 6.70
C VAL A 59 5.84 -21.31 5.81
N GLY A 60 4.57 -20.99 6.07
CA GLY A 60 3.81 -19.98 5.31
C GLY A 60 4.48 -18.61 5.35
N LYS A 61 4.85 -18.10 6.54
CA LYS A 61 5.58 -16.82 6.67
C LYS A 61 6.93 -16.86 5.96
N GLY A 62 7.66 -17.97 6.07
CA GLY A 62 8.95 -18.16 5.40
C GLY A 62 8.85 -18.11 3.86
N VAL A 63 7.78 -18.68 3.30
CA VAL A 63 7.49 -18.65 1.86
C VAL A 63 7.13 -17.23 1.41
N VAL A 64 6.25 -16.55 2.15
CA VAL A 64 5.83 -15.17 1.87
C VAL A 64 7.03 -14.23 1.78
N LEU A 65 7.93 -14.29 2.76
CA LEU A 65 9.11 -13.42 2.81
C LEU A 65 10.08 -13.71 1.66
N ARG A 66 10.22 -14.97 1.23
CA ARG A 66 11.09 -15.36 0.10
C ARG A 66 10.60 -14.82 -1.23
N ILE A 67 9.32 -15.02 -1.54
CA ILE A 67 8.73 -14.53 -2.80
C ILE A 67 8.73 -13.01 -2.81
N SER A 68 8.30 -12.38 -1.71
CA SER A 68 8.32 -10.92 -1.56
C SER A 68 9.72 -10.34 -1.70
N PHE A 69 10.76 -10.97 -1.13
CA PHE A 69 12.14 -10.51 -1.25
C PHE A 69 12.66 -10.63 -2.69
N GLY A 70 12.29 -11.69 -3.41
CA GLY A 70 12.61 -11.83 -4.83
C GLY A 70 12.00 -10.71 -5.68
N ASN A 71 10.73 -10.38 -5.44
CA ASN A 71 10.07 -9.22 -6.04
C ASN A 71 10.79 -7.91 -5.68
N PHE A 72 11.09 -7.72 -4.40
CA PHE A 72 11.78 -6.54 -3.89
C PHE A 72 13.12 -6.33 -4.58
N ILE A 73 13.97 -7.37 -4.68
CA ILE A 73 15.27 -7.29 -5.37
C ILE A 73 15.07 -6.94 -6.86
N PHE A 74 14.13 -7.60 -7.53
CA PHE A 74 13.89 -7.37 -8.95
C PHE A 74 13.51 -5.91 -9.23
N PHE A 75 12.56 -5.36 -8.47
CA PHE A 75 12.13 -3.97 -8.62
C PHE A 75 13.17 -2.97 -8.11
N ALA A 76 13.91 -3.29 -7.06
CA ALA A 76 15.03 -2.46 -6.60
C ALA A 76 16.15 -2.38 -7.65
N ALA A 77 16.49 -3.48 -8.31
CA ALA A 77 17.47 -3.50 -9.39
C ALA A 77 17.00 -2.64 -10.57
N HIS A 78 15.73 -2.74 -10.96
CA HIS A 78 15.17 -1.89 -12.02
C HIS A 78 15.14 -0.41 -11.62
N LEU A 79 14.75 -0.10 -10.38
CA LEU A 79 14.82 1.24 -9.83
C LEU A 79 16.23 1.81 -9.98
N LEU A 80 17.26 1.09 -9.52
CA LEU A 80 18.66 1.51 -9.58
C LEU A 80 19.15 1.71 -11.02
N LEU A 81 18.83 0.79 -11.94
CA LEU A 81 19.21 0.89 -13.34
C LEU A 81 18.58 2.09 -14.06
N LEU A 82 17.36 2.45 -13.65
CA LEU A 82 16.54 3.47 -14.30
C LEU A 82 16.55 4.82 -13.56
N LEU A 83 17.37 4.98 -12.51
CA LEU A 83 17.48 6.22 -11.74
C LEU A 83 17.75 7.41 -12.67
N CYS A 84 16.93 8.44 -12.52
CA CYS A 84 17.02 9.71 -13.23
C CYS A 84 16.91 9.60 -14.76
N VAL A 85 16.38 8.50 -15.29
CA VAL A 85 16.07 8.38 -16.72
C VAL A 85 14.79 9.16 -17.02
N SER A 86 14.89 10.22 -17.82
CA SER A 86 13.78 11.12 -18.14
C SER A 86 13.55 11.32 -19.64
N LYS A 87 14.55 11.02 -20.48
CA LYS A 87 14.53 11.29 -21.91
C LYS A 87 14.37 10.03 -22.75
N GLU A 88 13.72 10.17 -23.91
CA GLU A 88 13.57 9.10 -24.89
C GLU A 88 14.90 8.64 -25.48
N ALA A 89 15.92 9.50 -25.58
CA ALA A 89 17.22 9.14 -26.15
C ALA A 89 18.03 8.17 -25.27
N ASP A 90 17.70 8.04 -23.98
CA ASP A 90 18.44 7.19 -23.05
C ASP A 90 18.26 5.71 -23.38
N LEU A 91 19.35 5.02 -23.74
CA LEU A 91 19.36 3.59 -24.02
C LEU A 91 18.90 2.74 -22.83
N ARG A 92 19.11 3.22 -21.60
CA ARG A 92 18.70 2.54 -20.35
C ARG A 92 17.19 2.27 -20.30
N ARG A 93 16.36 3.04 -21.02
CA ARG A 93 14.91 2.80 -21.15
C ARG A 93 14.59 1.39 -21.66
N PHE A 94 15.51 0.78 -22.40
CA PHE A 94 15.35 -0.58 -22.91
C PHE A 94 15.22 -1.60 -21.78
N PHE A 95 15.82 -1.37 -20.60
CA PHE A 95 15.60 -2.23 -19.43
C PHE A 95 14.21 -2.07 -18.80
N HIS A 96 13.39 -1.12 -19.23
CA HIS A 96 12.02 -1.02 -18.75
C HIS A 96 11.02 -1.65 -19.74
N THR A 97 11.18 -1.37 -21.04
CA THR A 97 10.24 -1.77 -22.08
C THR A 97 10.71 -2.91 -22.98
N GLY A 98 12.01 -3.18 -22.99
CA GLY A 98 12.64 -4.16 -23.88
C GLY A 98 12.70 -5.56 -23.27
N LEU A 99 12.55 -6.58 -24.13
CA LEU A 99 12.71 -8.00 -23.79
C LEU A 99 11.93 -8.44 -22.53
N LEU A 100 10.68 -7.97 -22.37
CA LEU A 100 9.81 -8.32 -21.24
C LEU A 100 9.79 -9.84 -20.91
N PRO A 101 9.74 -10.77 -21.89
CA PRO A 101 9.77 -12.20 -21.57
C PRO A 101 11.07 -12.64 -20.86
N LEU A 102 12.23 -12.12 -21.29
CA LEU A 102 13.51 -12.41 -20.66
C LEU A 102 13.58 -11.84 -19.24
N GLN A 103 13.03 -10.64 -19.05
CA GLN A 103 12.90 -10.04 -17.73
C GLN A 103 12.00 -10.87 -16.81
N GLY A 104 10.93 -11.45 -17.34
CA GLY A 104 10.06 -12.38 -16.61
C GLY A 104 10.82 -13.64 -16.17
N ILE A 105 11.64 -14.22 -17.05
CA ILE A 105 12.50 -15.37 -16.71
C ILE A 105 13.48 -14.99 -15.60
N ALA A 106 14.15 -13.84 -15.73
CA ALA A 106 15.09 -13.34 -14.72
C ALA A 106 14.38 -13.11 -13.37
N TRP A 107 13.18 -12.53 -13.39
CA TRP A 107 12.36 -12.30 -12.20
C TRP A 107 12.00 -13.61 -11.49
N VAL A 108 11.47 -14.59 -12.22
CA VAL A 108 11.17 -15.92 -11.66
C VAL A 108 12.43 -16.60 -11.14
N GLY A 109 13.55 -16.48 -11.85
CA GLY A 109 14.85 -16.99 -11.43
C GLY A 109 15.32 -16.40 -10.10
N ILE A 110 15.18 -15.09 -9.90
CA ILE A 110 15.49 -14.40 -8.63
C ILE A 110 14.60 -14.93 -7.50
N ILE A 111 13.29 -15.10 -7.74
CA ILE A 111 12.37 -15.66 -6.74
C ILE A 111 12.79 -17.08 -6.35
N ILE A 112 13.08 -17.94 -7.33
CA ILE A 112 13.54 -19.32 -7.07
C ILE A 112 14.85 -19.33 -6.29
N ALA A 113 15.81 -18.47 -6.65
CA ALA A 113 17.08 -18.34 -5.94
C ALA A 113 16.87 -17.95 -4.46
N CYS A 114 15.82 -17.17 -4.15
CA CYS A 114 15.53 -16.80 -2.77
C CYS A 114 15.17 -18.01 -1.88
N PHE A 115 14.67 -19.11 -2.45
CA PHE A 115 14.39 -20.33 -1.68
C PHE A 115 15.64 -21.08 -1.23
N ALA A 116 16.80 -20.82 -1.84
CA ALA A 116 18.09 -21.35 -1.40
C ALA A 116 18.69 -20.56 -0.22
N MET A 117 18.17 -19.36 0.09
CA MET A 117 18.75 -18.50 1.12
C MET A 117 18.34 -18.91 2.56
N PRO A 118 19.23 -18.70 3.55
CA PRO A 118 18.99 -19.04 4.95
C PRO A 118 17.98 -18.11 5.64
N ASN A 119 17.35 -18.58 6.73
CA ASN A 119 16.28 -17.86 7.44
C ASN A 119 16.68 -16.51 8.04
N HIS A 120 17.95 -16.32 8.41
CA HIS A 120 18.41 -15.07 9.02
C HIS A 120 18.22 -13.87 8.07
N VAL A 121 18.39 -14.07 6.75
CA VAL A 121 18.18 -13.04 5.72
C VAL A 121 16.73 -12.56 5.76
N PHE A 122 15.77 -13.48 5.91
CA PHE A 122 14.34 -13.17 5.92
C PHE A 122 13.87 -12.55 7.23
N SER A 123 14.54 -12.84 8.35
CA SER A 123 14.30 -12.14 9.60
C SER A 123 14.70 -10.66 9.49
N VAL A 124 15.85 -10.36 8.89
CA VAL A 124 16.30 -8.99 8.63
C VAL A 124 15.41 -8.31 7.60
N TYR A 125 15.15 -8.97 6.47
CA TYR A 125 14.25 -8.45 5.45
C TYR A 125 12.86 -8.15 5.99
N GLY A 126 12.29 -9.02 6.84
CA GLY A 126 10.99 -8.77 7.45
C GLY A 126 10.95 -7.45 8.24
N GLN A 127 12.00 -7.13 8.99
CA GLN A 127 12.09 -5.86 9.74
C GLN A 127 12.20 -4.66 8.80
N ILE A 128 13.01 -4.77 7.74
CA ILE A 128 13.10 -3.73 6.70
C ILE A 128 11.75 -3.55 6.00
N ALA A 129 11.12 -4.65 5.60
CA ALA A 129 9.84 -4.67 4.91
C ALA A 129 8.74 -4.01 5.77
N ARG A 130 8.77 -4.21 7.09
CA ARG A 130 7.87 -3.55 8.04
C ARG A 130 7.94 -2.04 7.95
N VAL A 131 9.15 -1.47 7.92
CA VAL A 131 9.34 -0.01 7.80
C VAL A 131 8.99 0.47 6.40
N LEU A 132 9.44 -0.24 5.36
CA LEU A 132 9.15 0.10 3.96
C LEU A 132 7.66 0.09 3.63
N SER A 133 6.90 -0.79 4.28
CA SER A 133 5.44 -0.83 4.21
C SER A 133 4.78 0.46 4.69
N GLY A 134 5.38 1.16 5.67
CA GLY A 134 4.91 2.47 6.10
C GLY A 134 5.01 3.53 5.01
N PHE A 135 6.11 3.53 4.25
CA PHE A 135 6.26 4.40 3.07
C PHE A 135 5.28 4.03 1.96
N PHE A 136 5.02 2.73 1.75
CA PHE A 136 4.01 2.29 0.80
C PHE A 136 2.62 2.82 1.16
N LEU A 137 2.21 2.77 2.43
CA LEU A 137 0.93 3.34 2.88
C LEU A 137 0.83 4.83 2.58
N ILE A 138 1.91 5.59 2.76
CA ILE A 138 1.96 7.03 2.44
C ILE A 138 1.82 7.26 0.92
N ILE A 139 2.54 6.50 0.10
CA ILE A 139 2.40 6.60 -1.36
C ILE A 139 0.99 6.19 -1.79
N GLN A 140 0.41 5.17 -1.16
CA GLN A 140 -0.94 4.70 -1.46
C GLN A 140 -1.98 5.81 -1.22
N ILE A 141 -1.88 6.59 -0.15
CA ILE A 141 -2.80 7.73 0.03
C ILE A 141 -2.58 8.82 -1.02
N ILE A 142 -1.35 9.10 -1.43
CA ILE A 142 -1.08 10.10 -2.48
C ILE A 142 -1.73 9.67 -3.80
N LEU A 143 -1.61 8.39 -4.17
CA LEU A 143 -2.25 7.83 -5.37
C LEU A 143 -3.79 7.86 -5.24
N LEU A 144 -4.32 7.47 -4.08
CA LEU A 144 -5.75 7.52 -3.80
C LEU A 144 -6.29 8.96 -3.87
N LEU A 145 -5.56 9.95 -3.34
CA LEU A 145 -5.93 11.35 -3.40
C LEU A 145 -5.99 11.87 -4.84
N GLY A 146 -4.97 11.57 -5.65
CA GLY A 146 -5.00 11.95 -7.08
C GLY A 146 -6.22 11.37 -7.80
N PHE A 147 -6.51 10.09 -7.57
CA PHE A 147 -7.68 9.43 -8.15
C PHE A 147 -9.01 10.03 -7.69
N ILE A 148 -9.18 10.28 -6.38
CA ILE A 148 -10.44 10.79 -5.86
C ILE A 148 -10.67 12.27 -6.21
N TYR A 149 -9.60 13.07 -6.33
CA TYR A 149 -9.71 14.44 -6.84
C TYR A 149 -10.20 14.44 -8.29
N ALA A 150 -9.65 13.57 -9.16
CA ALA A 150 -10.11 13.42 -10.54
C ALA A 150 -11.58 12.97 -10.62
N ILE A 151 -12.01 12.01 -9.79
CA ILE A 151 -13.43 11.63 -9.71
C ILE A 151 -14.30 12.80 -9.25
N ASN A 152 -13.87 13.51 -8.21
CA ASN A 152 -14.63 14.61 -7.64
C ASN A 152 -14.84 15.73 -8.68
N GLU A 153 -13.79 16.09 -9.41
CA GLU A 153 -13.85 17.08 -10.50
C GLU A 153 -14.75 16.59 -11.64
N TYR A 154 -14.60 15.34 -12.09
CA TYR A 154 -15.45 14.75 -13.12
C TYR A 154 -16.94 14.77 -12.74
N LEU A 155 -17.27 14.43 -11.49
CA LEU A 155 -18.66 14.43 -10.99
C LEU A 155 -19.23 15.84 -10.84
N ILE A 156 -18.40 16.85 -10.56
CA ILE A 156 -18.81 18.25 -10.42
C ILE A 156 -18.98 18.92 -11.78
N ASP A 157 -18.10 18.64 -12.74
CA ASP A 157 -18.11 19.26 -14.08
C ASP A 157 -19.33 18.80 -14.92
N LYS A 158 -19.78 17.56 -14.72
CA LYS A 158 -20.96 17.03 -15.41
C LYS A 158 -22.25 17.48 -14.72
N ASP A 159 -22.96 18.43 -15.32
CA ASP A 159 -24.24 18.98 -14.82
C ASP A 159 -25.46 18.05 -15.07
N HIS A 160 -25.32 16.75 -14.78
CA HIS A 160 -26.42 15.80 -14.84
C HIS A 160 -26.87 15.38 -13.43
N ALA A 161 -28.19 15.25 -13.23
CA ALA A 161 -28.77 14.87 -11.94
C ALA A 161 -28.18 13.56 -11.38
N SER A 162 -27.87 12.59 -12.24
CA SER A 162 -27.26 11.31 -11.86
C SER A 162 -25.89 11.47 -11.21
N HIS A 163 -25.06 12.41 -11.68
CA HIS A 163 -23.71 12.63 -11.16
C HIS A 163 -23.76 13.30 -9.78
N LYS A 164 -24.69 14.24 -9.58
CA LYS A 164 -24.94 14.86 -8.27
C LYS A 164 -25.46 13.85 -7.25
N VAL A 165 -26.39 12.98 -7.65
CA VAL A 165 -26.88 11.88 -6.79
C VAL A 165 -25.76 10.90 -6.45
N ALA A 166 -24.92 10.53 -7.43
CA ALA A 166 -23.77 9.66 -7.20
C ALA A 166 -22.76 10.30 -6.24
N LEU A 167 -22.45 11.58 -6.39
CA LEU A 167 -21.54 12.34 -5.53
C LEU A 167 -22.03 12.37 -4.07
N VAL A 168 -23.29 12.74 -3.85
CA VAL A 168 -23.89 12.80 -2.51
C VAL A 168 -24.01 11.40 -1.91
N GLY A 169 -24.50 10.44 -2.69
CA GLY A 169 -24.64 9.04 -2.24
C GLY A 169 -23.31 8.41 -1.84
N ALA A 170 -22.26 8.59 -2.64
CA ALA A 170 -20.91 8.12 -2.33
C ALA A 170 -20.37 8.80 -1.06
N THR A 171 -20.54 10.11 -0.93
CA THR A 171 -20.10 10.86 0.25
C THR A 171 -20.76 10.37 1.53
N VAL A 172 -22.10 10.26 1.53
CA VAL A 172 -22.87 9.83 2.71
C VAL A 172 -22.53 8.39 3.10
N SER A 173 -22.43 7.49 2.12
CA SER A 173 -22.09 6.08 2.37
C SER A 173 -20.67 5.92 2.92
N MET A 174 -19.69 6.68 2.42
CA MET A 174 -18.32 6.65 2.92
C MET A 174 -18.22 7.15 4.38
N TYR A 175 -18.89 8.24 4.73
CA TYR A 175 -18.93 8.70 6.13
C TYR A 175 -19.63 7.70 7.05
N ALA A 176 -20.78 7.15 6.62
CA ALA A 176 -21.50 6.14 7.39
C ALA A 176 -20.61 4.91 7.64
N CYS A 177 -19.93 4.41 6.60
CA CYS A 177 -18.99 3.31 6.71
C CYS A 177 -17.82 3.63 7.66
N GLY A 178 -17.22 4.82 7.54
CA GLY A 178 -16.17 5.27 8.45
C GLY A 178 -16.61 5.32 9.91
N LEU A 179 -17.81 5.80 10.20
CA LEU A 179 -18.38 5.83 11.55
C LEU A 179 -18.67 4.41 12.09
N VAL A 180 -19.12 3.49 11.24
CA VAL A 180 -19.27 2.07 11.60
C VAL A 180 -17.92 1.45 11.97
N ILE A 181 -16.85 1.73 11.20
CA ILE A 181 -15.50 1.26 11.52
C ILE A 181 -15.02 1.85 12.86
N ILE A 182 -15.26 3.13 13.13
CA ILE A 182 -14.94 3.77 14.42
C ILE A 182 -15.70 3.09 15.58
N GLY A 183 -17.01 2.86 15.43
CA GLY A 183 -17.82 2.17 16.44
C GLY A 183 -17.36 0.74 16.69
N PHE A 184 -17.03 0.02 15.61
CA PHE A 184 -16.43 -1.31 15.68
C PHE A 184 -15.12 -1.29 16.48
N MET A 185 -14.26 -0.29 16.23
CA MET A 185 -12.99 -0.19 16.95
C MET A 185 -13.16 0.08 18.44
N TYR A 186 -14.12 0.92 18.85
CA TYR A 186 -14.42 1.10 20.26
C TYR A 186 -14.87 -0.19 20.93
N HIS A 187 -15.72 -0.98 20.25
CA HIS A 187 -16.22 -2.23 20.81
C HIS A 187 -15.11 -3.28 20.98
N PHE A 188 -14.30 -3.53 19.94
CA PHE A 188 -13.35 -4.64 19.92
C PHE A 188 -11.96 -4.28 20.48
N TYR A 189 -11.52 -3.03 20.35
CA TYR A 189 -10.17 -2.60 20.75
C TYR A 189 -10.16 -1.63 21.95
N ALA A 190 -11.32 -1.19 22.44
CA ALA A 190 -11.42 -0.33 23.63
C ALA A 190 -12.62 -0.67 24.54
N PRO A 191 -12.80 -1.93 24.96
CA PRO A 191 -13.98 -2.37 25.72
C PRO A 191 -14.05 -1.81 27.15
N THR A 192 -12.93 -1.32 27.69
CA THR A 192 -12.84 -0.82 29.07
C THR A 192 -12.07 0.49 29.12
N ALA A 193 -12.36 1.32 30.14
CA ALA A 193 -11.69 2.61 30.33
C ALA A 193 -10.17 2.50 30.57
N SER A 194 -9.65 1.32 30.93
CA SER A 194 -8.21 1.08 31.07
C SER A 194 -7.45 1.09 29.73
N CYS A 195 -8.14 1.02 28.59
CA CYS A 195 -7.53 1.00 27.26
C CYS A 195 -7.30 2.41 26.70
N SER A 196 -6.69 3.27 27.51
CA SER A 196 -6.54 4.71 27.23
C SER A 196 -5.82 5.01 25.93
N LEU A 197 -4.82 4.21 25.56
CA LEU A 197 -4.06 4.38 24.32
C LEU A 197 -4.93 4.13 23.07
N ASN A 198 -5.72 3.06 23.07
CA ASN A 198 -6.61 2.75 21.95
C ASN A 198 -7.76 3.76 21.87
N ILE A 199 -8.34 4.13 23.03
CA ILE A 199 -9.33 5.21 23.10
C ILE A 199 -8.76 6.50 22.50
N PHE A 200 -7.53 6.87 22.87
CA PHE A 200 -6.87 8.05 22.32
C PHE A 200 -6.75 7.97 20.80
N PHE A 201 -6.21 6.88 20.24
CA PHE A 201 -6.05 6.77 18.79
C PHE A 201 -7.39 6.82 18.02
N ILE A 202 -8.42 6.14 18.52
CA ILE A 202 -9.75 6.12 17.91
C ILE A 202 -10.39 7.51 17.98
N THR A 203 -10.38 8.13 19.16
CA THR A 203 -10.94 9.47 19.38
C THR A 203 -10.22 10.52 18.54
N TRP A 204 -8.89 10.46 18.51
CA TRP A 204 -8.07 11.39 17.74
C TRP A 204 -8.32 11.29 16.25
N THR A 205 -8.48 10.07 15.72
CA THR A 205 -8.84 9.85 14.31
C THR A 205 -10.21 10.43 13.99
N LEU A 206 -11.19 10.28 14.89
CA LEU A 206 -12.52 10.87 14.73
C LEU A 206 -12.46 12.41 14.75
N ILE A 207 -11.70 13.00 15.67
CA ILE A 207 -11.52 14.45 15.77
C ILE A 207 -10.88 15.01 14.49
N MET A 208 -9.79 14.40 14.03
CA MET A 208 -9.15 14.80 12.77
C MET A 208 -10.11 14.66 11.59
N GLY A 209 -10.84 13.54 11.55
CA GLY A 209 -11.93 13.26 10.62
C GLY A 209 -12.92 14.42 10.47
N ILE A 210 -13.44 14.87 11.61
CA ILE A 210 -14.38 15.99 11.68
C ILE A 210 -13.68 17.29 11.26
N ALA A 211 -12.47 17.56 11.77
CA ALA A 211 -11.75 18.81 11.54
C ALA A 211 -11.47 19.09 10.06
N TYR A 212 -10.88 18.13 9.33
CA TYR A 212 -10.61 18.34 7.91
C TYR A 212 -11.90 18.31 7.07
N SER A 213 -12.97 17.66 7.53
CA SER A 213 -14.27 17.66 6.85
C SER A 213 -14.94 19.03 6.95
N ILE A 214 -14.85 19.70 8.11
CA ILE A 214 -15.28 21.10 8.27
C ILE A 214 -14.43 22.03 7.39
N PHE A 215 -13.12 21.81 7.34
CA PHE A 215 -12.26 22.59 6.46
C PHE A 215 -12.63 22.39 4.98
N SER A 216 -13.03 21.19 4.57
CA SER A 216 -13.41 20.87 3.18
C SER A 216 -14.69 21.57 2.68
N VAL A 217 -15.46 22.24 3.55
CA VAL A 217 -16.63 23.06 3.15
C VAL A 217 -16.37 24.57 3.27
N THR A 218 -15.22 24.96 3.79
CA THR A 218 -14.85 26.36 3.99
C THR A 218 -14.47 27.00 2.64
N PRO A 219 -14.73 28.31 2.40
CA PRO A 219 -14.33 29.00 1.17
C PRO A 219 -12.80 29.08 0.95
N TYR A 220 -12.00 28.82 1.99
CA TYR A 220 -10.53 28.85 1.98
C TYR A 220 -9.89 27.51 1.59
N ARG A 221 -10.61 26.66 0.84
CA ARG A 221 -10.10 25.36 0.36
C ARG A 221 -9.63 25.41 -1.11
N SER A 222 -8.83 24.42 -1.50
CA SER A 222 -8.63 24.08 -2.91
C SER A 222 -9.96 23.76 -3.62
N LYS A 223 -10.14 24.24 -4.86
CA LYS A 223 -11.36 24.03 -5.65
C LYS A 223 -11.63 22.55 -5.94
N ALA A 224 -10.58 21.75 -6.14
CA ALA A 224 -10.65 20.32 -6.37
C ALA A 224 -11.09 19.52 -5.12
N ALA A 225 -10.92 20.08 -3.92
CA ALA A 225 -11.31 19.40 -2.67
C ALA A 225 -12.81 19.51 -2.38
N GLY A 226 -13.36 18.52 -1.71
CA GLY A 226 -14.77 18.51 -1.32
C GLY A 226 -15.12 17.38 -0.37
N LEU A 227 -16.39 17.29 0.02
CA LEU A 227 -16.85 16.31 1.00
C LEU A 227 -16.60 14.85 0.59
N LEU A 228 -16.61 14.54 -0.71
CA LEU A 228 -16.25 13.20 -1.20
C LEU A 228 -14.79 12.86 -0.88
N THR A 229 -13.88 13.82 -1.09
CA THR A 229 -12.45 13.65 -0.84
C THR A 229 -12.16 13.48 0.65
N SER A 230 -12.83 14.25 1.52
CA SER A 230 -12.67 14.13 2.98
C SER A 230 -13.28 12.84 3.52
N ALA A 231 -14.44 12.42 2.99
CA ALA A 231 -15.05 11.14 3.34
C ALA A 231 -14.13 9.95 2.96
N THR A 232 -13.47 10.03 1.80
CA THR A 232 -12.51 9.02 1.34
C THR A 232 -11.28 8.95 2.25
N VAL A 233 -10.75 10.10 2.68
CA VAL A 233 -9.64 10.14 3.64
C VAL A 233 -10.07 9.63 5.02
N PHE A 234 -11.33 9.86 5.42
CA PHE A 234 -11.86 9.36 6.68
C PHE A 234 -11.94 7.85 6.72
N ILE A 235 -12.53 7.23 5.69
CA ILE A 235 -12.57 5.77 5.64
C ILE A 235 -11.16 5.18 5.53
N TYR A 236 -10.26 5.78 4.75
CA TYR A 236 -8.88 5.32 4.64
C TYR A 236 -8.15 5.37 5.98
N THR A 237 -8.20 6.51 6.68
CA THR A 237 -7.53 6.66 7.98
C THR A 237 -8.16 5.77 9.05
N ALA A 238 -9.47 5.54 9.02
CA ALA A 238 -10.14 4.57 9.89
C ALA A 238 -9.69 3.13 9.62
N VAL A 239 -9.53 2.74 8.35
CA VAL A 239 -9.01 1.41 7.97
C VAL A 239 -7.55 1.23 8.38
N VAL A 240 -6.69 2.24 8.17
CA VAL A 240 -5.29 2.18 8.60
C VAL A 240 -5.20 2.05 10.13
N LEU A 241 -6.02 2.78 10.89
CA LEU A 241 -6.09 2.64 12.34
C LEU A 241 -6.58 1.26 12.75
N PHE A 242 -7.65 0.75 12.13
CA PHE A 242 -8.13 -0.61 12.39
C PHE A 242 -7.02 -1.64 12.18
N ASN A 243 -6.25 -1.49 11.10
CA ASN A 243 -5.10 -2.34 10.81
C ASN A 243 -3.97 -2.17 11.83
N ALA A 244 -3.80 -0.98 12.41
CA ALA A 244 -2.83 -0.72 13.48
C ALA A 244 -3.23 -1.45 14.76
N LEU A 245 -4.47 -1.25 15.22
CA LEU A 245 -4.99 -1.89 16.43
C LEU A 245 -5.05 -3.41 16.30
N SER A 246 -5.30 -3.94 15.10
CA SER A 246 -5.24 -5.39 14.81
C SER A 246 -3.84 -5.99 14.97
N SER A 247 -2.78 -5.16 14.95
CA SER A 247 -1.39 -5.58 15.17
C SER A 247 -0.92 -5.40 16.61
N GLU A 248 -1.79 -4.88 17.49
CA GLU A 248 -1.49 -4.84 18.92
C GLU A 248 -1.35 -6.26 19.46
N PRO A 249 -0.31 -6.54 20.26
CA PRO A 249 -0.19 -7.84 20.92
C PRO A 249 -1.43 -8.21 21.73
N PRO A 250 -1.75 -9.52 21.83
CA PRO A 250 -2.89 -9.98 22.60
C PRO A 250 -2.75 -9.52 24.06
N GLY A 251 -3.77 -8.83 24.54
CA GLY A 251 -3.82 -8.22 25.86
C GLY A 251 -5.25 -7.92 26.26
N ARG A 252 -5.42 -7.24 27.40
CA ARG A 252 -6.75 -6.92 27.97
C ARG A 252 -7.59 -6.01 27.07
N CYS A 253 -6.95 -5.28 26.15
CA CYS A 253 -7.59 -4.28 25.30
C CYS A 253 -8.02 -4.78 23.93
N VAL A 254 -7.63 -6.00 23.55
CA VAL A 254 -8.03 -6.60 22.27
C VAL A 254 -8.99 -7.74 22.55
N LEU A 255 -10.28 -7.55 22.27
CA LEU A 255 -11.23 -8.66 22.20
C LEU A 255 -10.91 -9.45 20.93
N THR A 256 -10.59 -10.73 21.08
CA THR A 256 -10.06 -11.59 20.00
C THR A 256 -10.98 -11.62 18.77
N ALA A 257 -10.74 -10.75 17.79
CA ALA A 257 -11.42 -10.71 16.49
C ALA A 257 -10.71 -11.61 15.44
N GLY A 258 -10.20 -12.76 15.88
CA GLY A 258 -9.10 -13.52 15.27
C GLY A 258 -9.26 -13.98 13.82
N ASN A 259 -10.48 -13.99 13.27
CA ASN A 259 -10.74 -14.41 11.87
C ASN A 259 -11.27 -13.29 10.96
N VAL A 260 -11.96 -12.28 11.50
CA VAL A 260 -12.55 -11.20 10.69
C VAL A 260 -11.47 -10.22 10.20
N SER A 261 -10.45 -9.95 11.04
CA SER A 261 -9.38 -9.00 10.76
C SER A 261 -8.48 -9.42 9.59
N ASN A 262 -8.14 -10.71 9.49
CA ASN A 262 -7.23 -11.22 8.46
C ASN A 262 -7.85 -11.16 7.06
N GLY A 263 -9.11 -11.58 6.91
CA GLY A 263 -9.82 -11.51 5.63
C GLY A 263 -10.03 -10.07 5.16
N LEU A 264 -10.38 -9.18 6.09
CA LEU A 264 -10.59 -7.76 5.80
C LEU A 264 -9.29 -7.05 5.38
N GLN A 265 -8.15 -7.39 6.01
CA GLN A 265 -6.83 -6.88 5.60
C GLN A 265 -6.45 -7.31 4.18
N ILE A 266 -6.71 -8.58 3.83
CA ILE A 266 -6.43 -9.09 2.48
C ILE A 266 -7.35 -8.39 1.45
N PHE A 267 -8.63 -8.22 1.77
CA PHE A 267 -9.56 -7.49 0.91
C PHE A 267 -9.10 -6.05 0.63
N PHE A 268 -8.80 -5.29 1.69
CA PHE A 268 -8.32 -3.91 1.54
C PHE A 268 -6.95 -3.83 0.84
N PHE A 269 -6.11 -4.85 0.99
CA PHE A 269 -4.87 -4.97 0.22
C PHE A 269 -5.15 -5.06 -1.29
N PHE A 270 -6.02 -5.97 -1.72
CA PHE A 270 -6.34 -6.10 -3.15
C PHE A 270 -7.07 -4.88 -3.70
N LEU A 271 -7.94 -4.26 -2.90
CA LEU A 271 -8.56 -2.97 -3.25
C LEU A 271 -7.50 -1.88 -3.44
N GLY A 272 -6.53 -1.78 -2.53
CA GLY A 272 -5.42 -0.83 -2.65
C GLY A 272 -4.54 -1.08 -3.87
N LEU A 273 -4.27 -2.35 -4.21
CA LEU A 273 -3.53 -2.75 -5.40
C LEU A 273 -4.31 -2.44 -6.70
N ALA A 274 -5.64 -2.59 -6.69
CA ALA A 274 -6.51 -2.18 -7.78
C ALA A 274 -6.55 -0.66 -7.97
N ILE A 275 -6.63 0.12 -6.89
CA ILE A 275 -6.57 1.59 -6.94
C ILE A 275 -5.21 2.04 -7.48
N MET A 276 -4.12 1.40 -7.05
CA MET A 276 -2.78 1.65 -7.60
C MET A 276 -2.74 1.36 -9.09
N LEU A 277 -3.31 0.24 -9.56
CA LEU A 277 -3.41 -0.05 -11.00
C LEU A 277 -4.16 1.05 -11.72
N ILE A 278 -5.38 1.36 -11.29
CA ILE A 278 -6.24 2.34 -11.95
C ILE A 278 -5.49 3.67 -12.03
N SER A 279 -4.92 4.12 -10.92
CA SER A 279 -4.13 5.35 -10.85
C SER A 279 -2.97 5.33 -11.84
N VAL A 280 -2.18 4.25 -11.89
CA VAL A 280 -1.03 4.13 -12.81
C VAL A 280 -1.46 4.00 -14.27
N MET A 281 -2.63 3.43 -14.55
CA MET A 281 -3.15 3.24 -15.90
C MET A 281 -3.81 4.50 -16.45
N THR A 282 -4.53 5.25 -15.62
CA THR A 282 -5.12 6.55 -15.98
C THR A 282 -4.10 7.67 -15.99
N SER A 283 -2.99 7.53 -15.25
CA SER A 283 -1.90 8.51 -15.20
C SER A 283 -1.07 8.65 -16.48
N SER A 284 -1.48 8.07 -17.61
CA SER A 284 -0.89 8.41 -18.93
C SER A 284 -1.40 9.74 -19.48
N GLN A 285 -2.38 10.40 -18.85
CA GLN A 285 -2.87 11.72 -19.28
C GLN A 285 -2.81 12.83 -18.22
N GLU A 286 -2.76 12.56 -16.91
CA GLU A 286 -2.82 13.62 -15.87
C GLU A 286 -1.92 13.38 -14.63
N ALA A 287 -0.70 12.88 -14.81
CA ALA A 287 0.23 12.65 -13.69
C ALA A 287 1.04 13.90 -13.30
N ALA A 288 0.35 14.98 -12.92
CA ALA A 288 0.98 16.10 -12.22
C ALA A 288 1.62 15.67 -10.89
N SER A 289 1.03 14.68 -10.22
CA SER A 289 1.49 14.14 -8.93
C SER A 289 2.76 13.28 -9.01
N PHE A 290 3.18 12.87 -10.22
CA PHE A 290 4.35 12.00 -10.43
C PHE A 290 5.58 12.76 -10.97
N ARG A 291 5.39 14.00 -11.43
CA ARG A 291 6.47 14.92 -11.78
C ARG A 291 6.82 15.76 -10.56
N LEU A 292 7.53 15.17 -9.60
CA LEU A 292 8.29 15.96 -8.62
C LEU A 292 9.37 16.74 -9.37
N GLY A 293 9.02 17.94 -9.85
CA GLY A 293 9.92 18.91 -10.46
C GLY A 293 9.80 19.08 -11.98
N SER A 294 9.64 20.35 -12.37
CA SER A 294 9.73 21.02 -13.68
C SER A 294 8.69 20.70 -14.76
N GLY A 295 7.86 21.70 -15.05
CA GLY A 295 7.90 22.47 -16.30
C GLY A 295 7.44 21.78 -17.58
N SER A 296 6.81 22.56 -18.47
CA SER A 296 6.36 22.23 -19.83
C SER A 296 7.03 21.01 -20.45
N SER A 297 6.24 19.99 -20.83
CA SER A 297 6.69 18.82 -21.57
C SER A 297 7.52 19.23 -22.79
N SER A 298 8.81 18.90 -22.75
CA SER A 298 9.72 19.12 -23.87
C SER A 298 9.65 17.94 -24.83
N ASP A 299 9.91 18.19 -26.11
CA ASP A 299 9.95 17.11 -27.10
C ASP A 299 11.01 16.06 -26.69
N GLY A 300 10.61 14.79 -26.70
CA GLY A 300 11.46 13.67 -26.26
C GLY A 300 11.44 13.32 -24.75
N ASP A 301 10.47 13.80 -23.97
CA ASP A 301 10.22 13.32 -22.60
C ASP A 301 9.52 11.95 -22.57
N LEU A 302 9.84 11.13 -21.56
CA LEU A 302 9.16 9.84 -21.37
C LEU A 302 7.70 9.99 -20.89
N PRO A 303 6.80 9.03 -21.21
CA PRO A 303 5.40 9.06 -20.79
C PRO A 303 5.22 9.12 -19.27
N TYR A 304 6.10 8.46 -18.53
CA TYR A 304 6.23 8.54 -17.07
C TYR A 304 7.66 8.17 -16.67
N ARG A 305 8.09 8.55 -15.47
CA ARG A 305 9.42 8.16 -14.98
C ARG A 305 9.44 6.70 -14.52
N ALA A 306 10.27 5.89 -15.17
CA ALA A 306 10.36 4.47 -14.85
C ALA A 306 10.96 4.19 -13.46
N ASP A 307 11.81 5.10 -12.95
CA ASP A 307 12.40 4.98 -11.62
C ASP A 307 11.34 4.97 -10.52
N PHE A 308 10.49 5.99 -10.46
CA PHE A 308 9.44 6.07 -9.44
C PHE A 308 8.39 4.97 -9.63
N PHE A 309 8.15 4.53 -10.87
CA PHE A 309 7.28 3.37 -11.12
C PHE A 309 7.81 2.14 -10.38
N HIS A 310 9.09 1.80 -10.57
CA HIS A 310 9.70 0.65 -9.90
C HIS A 310 9.86 0.87 -8.39
N LEU A 311 10.01 2.11 -7.92
CA LEU A 311 9.96 2.44 -6.49
C LEU A 311 8.62 2.02 -5.86
N ILE A 312 7.49 2.33 -6.50
CA ILE A 312 6.17 1.94 -5.97
C ILE A 312 6.07 0.41 -5.91
N PHE A 313 6.48 -0.30 -6.97
CA PHE A 313 6.42 -1.77 -7.01
C PHE A 313 7.38 -2.45 -6.00
N MET A 314 8.55 -1.86 -5.77
CA MET A 314 9.49 -2.28 -4.73
C MET A 314 8.85 -2.15 -3.34
N LEU A 315 8.23 -1.00 -3.04
CA LEU A 315 7.54 -0.76 -1.76
C LEU A 315 6.27 -1.63 -1.62
N ALA A 316 5.54 -1.85 -2.71
CA ALA A 316 4.39 -2.76 -2.75
C ALA A 316 4.81 -4.20 -2.42
N SER A 317 5.98 -4.63 -2.91
CA SER A 317 6.54 -5.95 -2.62
C SER A 317 6.82 -6.14 -1.13
N ALA A 318 7.39 -5.12 -0.47
CA ALA A 318 7.57 -5.12 0.98
C ALA A 318 6.22 -5.12 1.75
N TYR A 319 5.24 -4.34 1.28
CA TYR A 319 3.89 -4.32 1.86
C TYR A 319 3.16 -5.67 1.75
N ILE A 320 3.29 -6.36 0.61
CA ILE A 320 2.76 -7.71 0.39
C ILE A 320 3.29 -8.68 1.45
N ALA A 321 4.60 -8.61 1.75
CA ALA A 321 5.18 -9.43 2.81
C ALA A 321 4.49 -9.18 4.15
N MET A 322 4.29 -7.93 4.53
CA MET A 322 3.71 -7.59 5.82
C MET A 322 2.22 -7.94 5.92
N VAL A 323 1.44 -7.73 4.86
CA VAL A 323 0.03 -8.14 4.82
C VAL A 323 -0.11 -9.66 4.97
N PHE A 324 0.63 -10.43 4.18
CA PHE A 324 0.49 -11.89 4.20
C PHE A 324 1.12 -12.56 5.42
N THR A 325 2.06 -11.90 6.11
CA THR A 325 2.57 -12.31 7.43
C THR A 325 1.75 -11.74 8.60
N THR A 326 0.61 -11.11 8.33
CA THR A 326 -0.27 -10.46 9.32
C THR A 326 0.45 -9.46 10.23
N TRP A 327 1.48 -8.82 9.68
CA TRP A 327 2.35 -7.87 10.39
C TRP A 327 3.10 -8.46 11.59
N ASN A 328 3.18 -9.79 11.66
CA ASN A 328 3.81 -10.54 12.73
C ASN A 328 4.98 -11.38 12.17
N LEU A 329 6.19 -11.08 12.62
CA LEU A 329 7.42 -11.75 12.20
C LEU A 329 7.91 -12.83 13.19
N GLU A 330 7.15 -13.08 14.26
CA GLU A 330 7.47 -14.15 15.20
C GLU A 330 7.44 -15.51 14.50
N GLY A 331 8.42 -16.35 14.84
CA GLY A 331 8.55 -17.71 14.32
C GLY A 331 9.27 -17.83 12.98
N VAL A 332 9.59 -16.74 12.27
CA VAL A 332 10.27 -16.78 10.95
C VAL A 332 11.67 -17.43 11.00
N SER A 333 12.34 -17.39 12.16
CA SER A 333 13.68 -17.96 12.37
C SER A 333 13.74 -19.00 13.49
N GLY A 334 12.59 -19.46 14.01
CA GLY A 334 12.53 -20.26 15.24
C GLY A 334 12.97 -19.51 16.51
N ARG A 335 13.40 -18.25 16.38
CA ARG A 335 13.86 -17.39 17.48
C ARG A 335 12.79 -16.34 17.77
N GLN A 336 12.46 -16.14 19.04
CA GLN A 336 11.53 -15.08 19.43
C GLN A 336 12.16 -13.71 19.17
N THR A 337 11.64 -12.97 18.21
CA THR A 337 11.92 -11.55 18.05
C THR A 337 11.20 -10.82 19.18
N GLY A 338 11.92 -10.13 20.06
CA GLY A 338 11.35 -9.49 21.26
C GLY A 338 10.32 -8.37 21.02
N ASP A 339 9.94 -8.08 19.78
CA ASP A 339 8.88 -7.15 19.43
C ASP A 339 7.54 -7.87 19.28
N LYS A 340 6.65 -7.62 20.23
CA LYS A 340 5.31 -8.20 20.32
C LYS A 340 4.29 -7.60 19.33
N GLY A 341 4.73 -6.84 18.33
CA GLY A 341 3.85 -6.23 17.31
C GLY A 341 3.69 -4.71 17.44
N TRP A 342 4.21 -4.09 18.50
CA TRP A 342 4.11 -2.64 18.71
C TRP A 342 4.80 -1.82 17.62
N VAL A 343 5.89 -2.31 17.04
CA VAL A 343 6.52 -1.63 15.91
C VAL A 343 5.55 -1.56 14.72
N SER A 344 4.82 -2.64 14.45
CA SER A 344 3.80 -2.67 13.39
C SER A 344 2.65 -1.70 13.66
N VAL A 345 2.23 -1.56 14.92
CA VAL A 345 1.24 -0.55 15.34
C VAL A 345 1.75 0.85 15.01
N TRP A 346 2.94 1.21 15.49
CA TRP A 346 3.50 2.56 15.33
C TRP A 346 3.78 2.93 13.88
N VAL A 347 4.27 2.00 13.06
CA VAL A 347 4.44 2.25 11.61
C VAL A 347 3.13 2.69 10.99
N LYS A 348 2.02 1.99 11.29
CA LYS A 348 0.70 2.32 10.73
C LYS A 348 0.13 3.62 11.30
N ILE A 349 0.29 3.88 12.61
CA ILE A 349 -0.16 5.13 13.25
C ILE A 349 0.59 6.34 12.67
N VAL A 350 1.91 6.26 12.53
CA VAL A 350 2.70 7.35 11.94
C VAL A 350 2.34 7.55 10.48
N SER A 351 2.21 6.48 9.69
CA SER A 351 1.73 6.58 8.31
C SER A 351 0.36 7.25 8.24
N GLN A 352 -0.58 6.91 9.13
CA GLN A 352 -1.90 7.53 9.21
C GLN A 352 -1.83 9.03 9.49
N TRP A 353 -0.99 9.46 10.45
CA TRP A 353 -0.82 10.88 10.76
C TRP A 353 -0.20 11.65 9.60
N VAL A 354 0.82 11.09 8.95
CA VAL A 354 1.40 11.67 7.73
C VAL A 354 0.35 11.79 6.64
N SER A 355 -0.51 10.78 6.45
CA SER A 355 -1.61 10.83 5.48
C SER A 355 -2.62 11.96 5.78
N VAL A 356 -2.98 12.16 7.05
CA VAL A 356 -3.86 13.28 7.46
C VAL A 356 -3.19 14.63 7.18
N LEU A 357 -1.89 14.75 7.49
CA LEU A 357 -1.13 15.98 7.23
C LEU A 357 -1.03 16.27 5.73
N LEU A 358 -0.73 15.26 4.91
CA LEU A 358 -0.64 15.40 3.46
C LEU A 358 -1.97 15.86 2.85
N TYR A 359 -3.10 15.27 3.29
CA TYR A 359 -4.42 15.69 2.83
C TYR A 359 -4.80 17.10 3.29
N SER A 360 -4.55 17.41 4.57
CA SER A 360 -4.82 18.74 5.11
C SER A 360 -4.01 19.81 4.37
N TRP A 361 -2.74 19.50 4.08
CA TRP A 361 -1.86 20.34 3.29
C TRP A 361 -2.32 20.47 1.84
N SER A 362 -2.75 19.39 1.17
CA SER A 362 -3.23 19.46 -0.22
C SER A 362 -4.48 20.33 -0.36
N MET A 363 -5.31 20.43 0.66
CA MET A 363 -6.44 21.36 0.69
C MET A 363 -6.04 22.80 0.96
N ALA A 364 -5.08 23.04 1.85
CA ALA A 364 -4.72 24.37 2.33
C ALA A 364 -3.64 25.07 1.48
N ALA A 365 -2.70 24.32 0.91
CA ALA A 365 -1.55 24.86 0.20
C ALA A 365 -1.91 25.80 -0.96
N PRO A 366 -2.93 25.52 -1.81
CA PRO A 366 -3.37 26.43 -2.88
C PRO A 366 -3.83 27.80 -2.41
N VAL A 367 -4.27 27.92 -1.16
CA VAL A 367 -4.75 29.18 -0.59
C VAL A 367 -3.63 29.93 0.14
N ILE A 368 -2.66 29.20 0.70
CA ILE A 368 -1.52 29.75 1.43
C ILE A 368 -0.42 30.24 0.46
N LEU A 369 -0.07 29.45 -0.56
CA LEU A 369 1.02 29.77 -1.48
C LEU A 369 0.47 30.29 -2.81
N LYS A 370 -0.03 31.52 -2.84
CA LYS A 370 -0.66 32.11 -4.05
C LYS A 370 0.28 32.22 -5.26
N ASP A 371 1.60 32.22 -5.03
CA ASP A 371 2.63 32.37 -6.07
C ASP A 371 3.10 31.05 -6.69
N ARG A 372 2.48 29.92 -6.33
CA ARG A 372 2.81 28.60 -6.87
C ARG A 372 1.65 28.06 -7.70
N GLU A 373 1.93 27.65 -8.93
CA GLU A 373 0.99 26.83 -9.69
C GLU A 373 0.86 25.45 -9.02
N PHE A 374 -0.33 25.16 -8.52
CA PHE A 374 -0.69 23.84 -8.04
C PHE A 374 -1.32 23.09 -9.20
N VAL A 375 -0.59 22.10 -9.73
CA VAL A 375 -1.03 21.21 -10.80
C VAL A 375 -1.63 19.94 -10.21
#